data_AF-A0A4U2YLQ9-F1
#
_entry.id   AF-A0A4U2YLQ9-F1
#
_cell.length_a   1.000
_cell.length_b   1.000
_cell.length_c   1.000
_cell.angle_alpha   90.00
_cell.angle_beta   90.00
_cell.angle_gamma   90.00
#
_symmetry.space_group_name_H-M   'P 1'
#
loop_
_entity.id
_entity.type
_entity.pdbx_description
1 polymer ?
#
loop_
_entity_poly.entity_id
_entity_poly.type
_entity_poly.pdbx_seq_one_letter_code
_entity_poly.pdbx_strand_id
1 'polypeptide(L)' 'MRFNVLAHRFGKATLLDEAGLIDPGFDTRVLGQMVSTLGRFRDDEIPVDAEEADELRRFFAAWATELVLDQP' A
#
# COMPACT_ATOMS: atom_id res chain seq x y z
N MET A 1 0.58 1.04 13.69
CA MET A 1 1.27 -0.13 13.10
C MET A 1 1.51 0.18 11.63
N ARG A 2 2.77 0.25 11.18
CA ARG A 2 3.12 0.70 9.82
C ARG A 2 2.91 -0.46 8.83
N PHE A 3 2.01 -0.31 7.86
CA PHE A 3 1.59 -1.40 6.96
C PHE A 3 2.74 -1.93 6.06
N ASN A 4 3.67 -1.05 5.68
CA ASN A 4 4.88 -1.44 4.92
C ASN A 4 5.80 -2.41 5.70
N VAL A 5 5.86 -2.30 7.03
CA VAL A 5 6.64 -3.21 7.89
C VAL A 5 6.03 -4.62 7.88
N LEU A 6 4.70 -4.71 7.89
CA LEU A 6 4.00 -6.00 7.80
C LEU A 6 4.23 -6.65 6.44
N ALA A 7 4.19 -5.84 5.37
CA ALA A 7 4.41 -6.32 4.02
C ALA A 7 5.83 -6.89 3.85
N HIS A 8 6.84 -6.27 4.46
CA HIS A 8 8.20 -6.81 4.49
C HIS A 8 8.30 -8.10 5.30
N ARG A 9 7.50 -8.25 6.36
CA ARG A 9 7.58 -9.41 7.27
C ARG A 9 6.82 -10.63 6.78
N PHE A 10 5.62 -10.44 6.23
CA PHE A 10 4.69 -11.50 5.87
C PHE A 10 4.47 -11.64 4.37
N GLY A 11 4.93 -10.67 3.58
CA GLY A 11 4.69 -10.64 2.13
C GLY A 11 3.34 -10.04 1.77
N LYS A 12 3.27 -9.45 0.56
CA LYS A 12 2.06 -8.81 0.04
C LYS A 12 0.88 -9.78 -0.07
N ALA A 13 1.09 -10.93 -0.70
CA ALA A 13 0.02 -11.90 -0.99
C ALA A 13 -0.72 -12.32 0.28
N THR A 14 0.03 -12.71 1.32
CA THR A 14 -0.55 -13.09 2.62
C THR A 14 -1.35 -11.96 3.25
N LEU A 15 -0.89 -10.70 3.16
CA LEU A 15 -1.68 -9.58 3.70
C LEU A 15 -2.97 -9.32 2.93
N LEU A 16 -2.97 -9.51 1.61
CA LEU A 16 -4.17 -9.34 0.78
C LEU A 16 -5.18 -10.47 1.03
N ASP A 17 -4.70 -11.70 1.16
CA ASP A 17 -5.53 -12.87 1.48
C ASP A 17 -6.20 -12.69 2.85
N GLU A 18 -5.43 -12.34 3.88
CA GLU A 18 -5.98 -12.08 5.21
C GLU A 18 -6.96 -10.89 5.23
N ALA A 19 -6.69 -9.84 4.46
CA ALA A 19 -7.62 -8.71 4.33
C ALA A 19 -8.96 -9.13 3.71
N GLY A 20 -8.93 -10.00 2.69
CA GLY A 20 -10.13 -10.56 2.06
C GLY A 20 -10.92 -11.51 2.96
N LEU A 21 -10.26 -12.19 3.91
CA LEU A 21 -10.94 -13.02 4.90
C LEU A 21 -11.67 -12.19 5.95
N ILE A 22 -11.15 -11.00 6.28
CA ILE A 22 -11.71 -10.12 7.32
C ILE A 22 -12.84 -9.25 6.76
N ASP A 23 -12.69 -8.71 5.55
CA ASP A 23 -13.66 -7.84 4.90
C ASP A 23 -14.11 -8.42 3.56
N PRO A 24 -15.36 -8.93 3.46
CA PRO A 24 -15.92 -9.43 2.21
C PRO A 24 -16.02 -8.40 1.09
N GLY A 25 -15.97 -7.10 1.43
CA GLY A 25 -15.94 -5.99 0.47
C GLY A 25 -14.52 -5.58 0.06
N PHE A 26 -13.49 -6.27 0.55
CA PHE A 26 -12.11 -5.94 0.23
C PHE A 26 -11.82 -6.14 -1.26
N ASP A 27 -11.40 -5.06 -1.91
CA ASP A 27 -11.05 -5.03 -3.32
C ASP A 27 -9.62 -4.50 -3.48
N THR A 28 -8.77 -5.34 -4.08
CA THR A 28 -7.34 -5.04 -4.30
C THR A 28 -7.12 -3.87 -5.25
N ARG A 29 -8.04 -3.62 -6.20
CA ARG A 29 -8.03 -2.47 -7.10
C ARG A 29 -8.38 -1.20 -6.34
N VAL A 30 -9.40 -1.24 -5.48
CA VAL A 30 -9.76 -0.09 -4.63
C VAL A 30 -8.59 0.24 -3.70
N LEU A 31 -7.97 -0.77 -3.07
CA LEU A 31 -6.77 -0.59 -2.28
C LEU A 31 -5.63 0.04 -3.11
N GLY A 32 -5.35 -0.49 -4.30
CA GLY A 32 -4.35 0.03 -5.23
C GLY A 32 -4.59 1.50 -5.58
N GLN A 33 -5.84 1.88 -5.87
CA GLN A 33 -6.23 3.27 -6.11
C GLN A 33 -6.03 4.15 -4.87
N MET A 34 -6.44 3.68 -3.69
CA MET A 34 -6.27 4.41 -2.43
C MET A 34 -4.79 4.65 -2.14
N VAL A 35 -3.94 3.64 -2.20
CA VAL A 35 -2.51 3.80 -1.88
C VAL A 35 -1.76 4.59 -2.96
N SER A 36 -2.25 4.63 -4.21
CA SER A 36 -1.71 5.52 -5.24
C SER A 36 -1.84 7.00 -4.89
N THR A 37 -2.83 7.36 -4.06
CA THR A 37 -3.02 8.76 -3.63
C THR A 37 -1.90 9.25 -2.73
N LEU A 38 -1.14 8.34 -2.10
CA LEU A 38 0.01 8.69 -1.26
C LEU A 38 1.08 9.49 -2.02
N GLY A 39 1.22 9.26 -3.33
CA GLY A 39 2.13 10.02 -4.18
C GLY A 39 1.73 11.49 -4.39
N ARG A 40 0.51 11.90 -4.00
CA ARG A 40 0.03 13.29 -4.15
C ARG A 40 0.33 14.16 -2.92
N PHE A 41 0.62 13.54 -1.78
CA PHE A 41 0.91 14.26 -0.55
C PHE A 41 2.35 14.76 -0.54
N ARG A 42 2.52 15.98 -0.05
CA ARG A 42 3.82 16.58 0.27
C ARG A 42 4.38 15.96 1.54
N ASP A 43 5.67 16.17 1.77
CA ASP A 43 6.41 15.56 2.88
C ASP A 43 5.84 15.98 4.24
N ASP A 44 5.36 17.23 4.35
CA ASP A 44 4.73 17.78 5.55
C ASP A 44 3.29 17.27 5.78
N GLU A 45 2.71 16.58 4.80
CA GLU A 45 1.38 15.98 4.88
C GLU A 45 1.41 14.49 5.26
N ILE A 46 2.59 13.84 5.22
CA ILE A 46 2.76 12.45 5.64
C ILE A 46 3.32 12.43 7.07
N PRO A 47 2.63 11.79 8.05
CA PRO A 47 3.05 11.80 9.45
C PRO A 47 4.19 10.81 9.74
N VAL A 48 5.32 10.96 9.03
CA VAL A 48 6.56 10.18 9.17
C VAL A 48 7.77 11.11 8.95
N ASP A 49 8.98 10.64 9.25
CA ASP A 49 10.18 11.43 8.99
C ASP A 49 10.40 11.59 7.47
N ALA A 50 10.99 12.70 7.02
CA ALA A 50 11.14 13.01 5.59
C ALA A 50 11.89 11.91 4.81
N GLU A 51 12.90 11.28 5.43
CA GLU A 51 13.63 10.15 4.83
C GLU A 51 12.75 8.90 4.69
N GLU A 52 11.83 8.67 5.64
CA GLU A 52 10.85 7.58 5.59
C GLU A 52 9.72 7.86 4.59
N ALA A 53 9.35 9.12 4.37
CA ALA A 53 8.27 9.54 3.48
C ALA A 53 8.54 9.15 2.02
N ASP A 54 9.80 9.27 1.58
CA ASP A 54 10.21 8.89 0.23
C ASP A 54 10.31 7.37 0.02
N GLU A 55 10.75 6.64 1.03
CA GLU A 55 10.71 5.17 1.02
C GLU A 55 9.25 4.67 0.95
N LEU A 56 8.39 5.24 1.79
CA LEU A 56 6.98 4.90 1.86
C LEU A 56 6.25 5.18 0.54
N ARG A 57 6.50 6.33 -0.08
CA ARG A 57 5.94 6.67 -1.40
C ARG A 57 6.40 5.72 -2.49
N ARG A 58 7.69 5.39 -2.54
CA ARG A 58 8.22 4.42 -3.52
C ARG A 58 7.62 3.03 -3.32
N PHE A 59 7.53 2.57 -2.08
CA PHE A 59 6.94 1.29 -1.73
C PHE A 59 5.48 1.19 -2.18
N PHE A 60 4.64 2.17 -1.82
CA PHE A 60 3.22 2.15 -2.18
C PHE A 60 2.96 2.46 -3.65
N ALA A 61 3.83 3.22 -4.33
CA ALA A 61 3.73 3.41 -5.77
C ALA A 61 3.95 2.10 -6.53
N ALA A 62 4.98 1.33 -6.18
CA ALA A 62 5.23 0.02 -6.79
C ALA A 62 4.06 -0.95 -6.55
N TRP A 63 3.56 -0.99 -5.31
CA TRP A 63 2.37 -1.78 -4.98
C TRP A 63 1.11 -1.33 -5.73
N ALA A 64 0.85 -0.03 -5.85
CA ALA A 64 -0.29 0.48 -6.61
C ALA A 64 -0.22 0.03 -8.08
N THR A 65 0.96 0.12 -8.69
CA THR A 65 1.20 -0.35 -10.05
C THR A 65 0.90 -1.84 -10.18
N GLU A 66 1.40 -2.67 -9.28
CA GLU A 66 1.13 -4.11 -9.27
C GLU A 66 -0.38 -4.38 -9.08
N LEU A 67 -1.03 -3.77 -8.10
CA LEU A 67 -2.46 -4.01 -7.81
C LEU A 67 -3.41 -3.51 -8.92
N VAL A 68 -2.97 -2.55 -9.73
CA VAL A 68 -3.77 -2.00 -10.84
C VAL A 68 -3.47 -2.70 -12.17
N LEU A 69 -2.25 -3.22 -12.38
CA LEU A 69 -1.84 -3.91 -13.62
C LEU A 69 -1.97 -5.44 -13.59
N ASP A 70 -1.96 -6.07 -12.41
CA ASP A 70 -1.84 -7.53 -12.24
C ASP A 70 -3.21 -8.24 -12.25
N GLN A 71 -4.12 -7.83 -13.14
CA GLN A 71 -5.39 -8.53 -13.37
C GLN A 71 -5.50 -8.97 -14.85
N PRO A 72 -6.07 -10.15 -15.14
CA PRO A 72 -6.36 -10.60 -16.49
C PRO A 72 -7.36 -9.71 -17.24
#